data_AF-A0A6G2K516-F1
#
_entry.id   AF-A0A6G2K516-F1
#
_cell.length_a   1.000
_cell.length_b   1.000
_cell.length_c   1.000
_cell.angle_alpha   90.00
_cell.angle_beta   90.00
_cell.angle_gamma   90.00
#
_symmetry.space_group_name_H-M   'P 1'
#
loop_
_entity.id
_entity.type
_entity.pdbx_description
1 polymer ?
#
loop_
_entity_poly.entity_id
_entity_poly.type
_entity_poly.pdbx_seq_one_letter_code
_entity_poly.pdbx_strand_id
1 'polypeptide(L)'
;MLGPRDAGGHPPADPEQPPIKKSHLLFRPRPLFGGSGFDTILTPRGQLLKQRMSPLVVMAAVAVIPLLVTEEQFTGPTAVFWLHVADWAIWGVFAVELAVMLAVTPNRRAYLRCAWLDVCIVVFTVPLLPYLVASLRLARLGRVVLVLRLLRLLRLAAVVNRAGALIQRVFGTSGLGWLLSGLIVLVVVSGTLFSYLEPGYNVPEGVWWAIVTATTVGYGDVVPNSGLGRLVATLLMIAGISFIALLSAATAARLVELETEEGHEELLAGIRGQSNRDQEVRAELQAVNERLARMEELLAAAAEGKPLPESPPTGPSPDRRDR
;
A
#
# COMPACT_ATOMS: atom_id res chain seq x y z
N MET A 1 18.67 72.50 -10.99
CA MET A 1 17.22 72.69 -11.21
C MET A 1 16.62 71.32 -11.43
N LEU A 2 15.91 70.84 -10.41
CA LEU A 2 15.35 69.50 -10.30
C LEU A 2 14.04 69.40 -11.09
N GLY A 3 13.86 68.33 -11.84
CA GLY A 3 12.56 67.90 -12.34
C GLY A 3 12.54 66.39 -12.57
N PRO A 4 11.59 65.68 -11.95
CA PRO A 4 10.93 64.54 -12.60
C PRO A 4 9.40 64.62 -12.35
N ARG A 5 8.56 64.70 -13.38
CA ARG A 5 7.97 63.58 -14.16
C ARG A 5 7.11 62.63 -13.32
N ASP A 6 5.82 62.95 -13.27
CA ASP A 6 4.72 62.02 -13.03
C ASP A 6 4.57 61.04 -14.21
N ALA A 7 4.55 59.74 -13.90
CA ALA A 7 3.89 58.65 -14.63
C ALA A 7 4.11 57.39 -13.73
N GLY A 8 3.10 56.79 -13.09
CA GLY A 8 1.86 56.32 -13.68
C GLY A 8 2.11 54.98 -14.38
N GLY A 9 1.98 53.87 -13.66
CA GLY A 9 2.10 52.52 -14.26
C GLY A 9 2.32 51.40 -13.25
N HIS A 10 1.27 50.98 -12.55
CA HIS A 10 1.20 49.69 -11.86
C HIS A 10 1.41 48.53 -12.86
N PRO A 11 2.12 47.44 -12.49
CA PRO A 11 2.15 46.22 -13.29
C PRO A 11 0.75 45.57 -13.36
N PRO A 12 0.39 44.92 -14.49
CA PRO A 12 -0.94 44.40 -14.71
C PRO A 12 -1.31 43.31 -13.70
N ALA A 13 -2.53 43.42 -13.16
CA ALA A 13 -3.13 42.45 -12.27
C ALA A 13 -3.39 41.11 -12.98
N ASP A 14 -2.91 40.03 -12.37
CA ASP A 14 -3.17 38.65 -12.75
C ASP A 14 -4.68 38.35 -12.58
N PRO A 15 -5.38 37.78 -13.58
CA PRO A 15 -6.83 37.58 -13.49
C PRO A 15 -7.19 36.49 -12.47
N GLU A 16 -7.89 36.94 -11.42
CA GLU A 16 -8.89 36.20 -10.64
C GLU A 16 -8.59 34.73 -10.31
N GLN A 17 -7.71 34.49 -9.34
CA GLN A 17 -7.89 33.34 -8.44
C GLN A 17 -8.94 33.71 -7.38
N PRO A 18 -10.09 33.01 -7.29
CA PRO A 18 -11.06 33.31 -6.26
C PRO A 18 -10.46 33.04 -4.87
N PRO A 19 -10.76 33.87 -3.86
CA PRO A 19 -10.18 33.73 -2.54
C PRO A 19 -10.62 32.39 -1.94
N ILE A 20 -9.66 31.51 -1.67
CA ILE A 20 -9.89 30.25 -0.97
C ILE A 20 -10.43 30.59 0.43
N LYS A 21 -11.76 30.57 0.58
CA LYS A 21 -12.45 30.73 1.85
C LYS A 21 -11.94 29.65 2.81
N LYS A 22 -11.17 30.07 3.81
CA LYS A 22 -10.70 29.27 4.97
C LYS A 22 -11.85 28.85 5.92
N SER A 23 -13.03 28.53 5.40
CA SER A 23 -14.22 28.19 6.19
C SER A 23 -14.68 26.73 6.05
N HIS A 24 -14.01 25.89 5.25
CA HIS A 24 -14.33 24.47 5.12
C HIS A 24 -13.50 23.54 6.04
N LEU A 25 -12.76 24.09 7.00
CA LEU A 25 -11.94 23.31 7.95
C LEU A 25 -12.66 22.91 9.25
N LEU A 26 -13.96 23.18 9.37
CA LEU A 26 -14.72 22.82 10.56
C LEU A 26 -15.65 21.65 10.23
N PHE A 27 -15.44 20.55 10.95
CA PHE A 27 -16.19 19.28 10.90
C PHE A 27 -15.84 18.33 9.73
N ARG A 28 -14.61 17.81 9.74
CA ARG A 28 -14.47 16.37 9.48
C ARG A 28 -14.90 15.63 10.74
N PRO A 29 -15.93 14.77 10.71
CA PRO A 29 -16.25 13.95 11.88
C PRO A 29 -14.99 13.16 12.24
N ARG A 30 -14.55 13.29 13.49
CA ARG A 30 -13.51 12.42 14.03
C ARG A 30 -14.04 11.00 13.85
N PRO A 31 -13.38 10.11 13.08
CA PRO A 31 -13.74 8.71 13.13
C PRO A 31 -13.59 8.32 14.60
N LEU A 32 -14.69 7.87 15.22
CA LEU A 32 -14.70 7.38 16.60
C LEU A 32 -13.65 6.28 16.82
N PHE A 33 -13.13 5.74 15.72
CA PHE A 33 -12.12 4.72 15.71
C PHE A 33 -10.99 5.04 14.70
N GLY A 34 -9.81 5.36 15.23
CA GLY A 34 -8.49 5.00 14.67
C GLY A 34 -8.03 5.52 13.29
N GLY A 35 -8.77 6.38 12.59
CA GLY A 35 -8.45 6.72 11.20
C GLY A 35 -7.62 7.98 10.96
N SER A 36 -7.85 9.08 11.68
CA SER A 36 -7.47 10.41 11.15
C SER A 36 -6.39 11.17 11.94
N GLY A 37 -5.84 10.59 13.01
CA GLY A 37 -4.80 11.24 13.84
C GLY A 37 -3.38 10.73 13.60
N PHE A 38 -3.24 9.60 12.92
CA PHE A 38 -1.95 8.95 12.70
C PHE A 38 -1.10 9.64 11.64
N ASP A 39 -1.73 10.18 10.60
CA ASP A 39 -1.02 10.78 9.46
C ASP A 39 -0.25 12.04 9.86
N THR A 40 -0.69 12.75 10.91
CA THR A 40 -0.03 13.93 11.46
C THR A 40 1.12 13.60 12.43
N ILE A 41 1.18 12.37 12.95
CA ILE A 41 2.11 11.95 14.01
C ILE A 41 3.21 11.03 13.48
N LEU A 42 2.92 10.25 12.43
CA LEU A 42 3.86 9.32 11.82
C LEU A 42 4.82 10.04 10.87
N THR A 43 6.10 9.70 10.96
CA THR A 43 7.10 10.05 9.95
C THR A 43 6.81 9.30 8.64
N PRO A 44 7.32 9.75 7.48
CA PRO A 44 7.14 9.04 6.20
C PRO A 44 7.57 7.57 6.26
N ARG A 45 8.67 7.27 6.99
CA ARG A 45 9.12 5.89 7.26
C ARG A 45 8.13 5.10 8.12
N GLY A 46 7.53 5.73 9.13
CA GLY A 46 6.49 5.11 9.96
C GLY A 46 5.21 4.81 9.19
N GLN A 47 4.82 5.67 8.24
CA GLN A 47 3.66 5.45 7.38
C GLN A 47 3.85 4.24 6.45
N LEU A 48 5.02 4.14 5.78
CA LEU A 48 5.34 3.00 4.92
C LEU A 48 5.36 1.67 5.68
N LEU A 49 5.96 1.68 6.88
CA LEU A 49 6.02 0.49 7.71
C LEU A 49 4.63 0.08 8.21
N LYS A 50 3.79 1.05 8.58
CA LYS A 50 2.40 0.80 8.98
C LYS A 50 1.61 0.22 7.83
N GLN A 51 1.78 0.75 6.62
CA GLN A 51 1.11 0.23 5.43
C GLN A 51 1.54 -1.21 5.11
N ARG A 52 2.82 -1.55 5.30
CA ARG A 52 3.35 -2.91 5.07
C ARG A 52 2.88 -3.92 6.12
N MET A 53 2.76 -3.51 7.38
CA MET A 53 2.32 -4.39 8.49
C MET A 53 0.80 -4.53 8.58
N SER A 54 0.04 -3.54 8.12
CA SER A 54 -1.42 -3.53 8.20
C SER A 54 -2.11 -4.81 7.68
N PRO A 55 -1.79 -5.36 6.48
CA PRO A 55 -2.47 -6.57 6.00
C PRO A 55 -2.19 -7.79 6.90
N LEU A 56 -0.97 -7.92 7.41
CA LEU A 56 -0.58 -9.03 8.30
C LEU A 56 -1.31 -8.94 9.65
N VAL A 57 -1.49 -7.73 10.16
CA VAL A 57 -2.23 -7.45 11.39
C VAL A 57 -3.72 -7.73 11.20
N VAL A 58 -4.28 -7.38 10.04
CA VAL A 58 -5.67 -7.69 9.69
C VAL A 58 -5.88 -9.21 9.62
N MET A 59 -4.96 -9.94 8.97
CA MET A 59 -4.99 -11.40 8.94
C MET A 59 -4.96 -11.99 10.35
N ALA A 60 -4.04 -11.52 11.20
CA ALA A 60 -3.97 -11.94 12.59
C ALA A 60 -5.26 -11.63 13.36
N ALA A 61 -5.87 -10.47 13.11
CA ALA A 61 -7.15 -10.09 13.72
C ALA A 61 -8.27 -11.04 13.32
N VAL A 62 -8.40 -11.35 12.02
CA VAL A 62 -9.46 -12.23 11.55
C VAL A 62 -9.24 -13.68 11.95
N ALA A 63 -7.99 -14.14 12.05
CA ALA A 63 -7.65 -15.46 12.58
C ALA A 63 -8.11 -15.68 14.04
N VAL A 64 -8.37 -14.60 14.80
CA VAL A 64 -8.97 -14.69 16.14
C VAL A 64 -10.38 -15.28 16.09
N ILE A 65 -11.16 -15.02 15.03
CA ILE A 65 -12.57 -15.44 14.94
C ILE A 65 -12.68 -16.97 14.94
N PRO A 66 -11.99 -17.71 14.05
CA PRO A 66 -11.89 -19.16 14.13
C PRO A 66 -11.43 -19.66 15.49
N LEU A 67 -10.39 -19.02 16.05
CA LEU A 67 -9.75 -19.49 17.28
C LEU A 67 -10.74 -19.51 18.45
N LEU A 68 -11.53 -18.44 18.58
CA LEU A 68 -12.57 -18.33 19.62
C LEU A 68 -13.64 -19.40 19.48
N VAL A 69 -14.03 -19.75 18.26
CA VAL A 69 -15.05 -20.79 18.02
C VAL A 69 -14.46 -22.18 18.22
N THR A 70 -13.22 -22.43 17.81
CA THR A 70 -12.55 -23.72 18.00
C THR A 70 -12.26 -24.07 19.47
N GLU A 71 -12.01 -23.08 20.32
CA GLU A 71 -11.83 -23.31 21.77
C GLU A 71 -13.08 -23.91 22.43
N GLU A 72 -14.28 -23.67 21.89
CA GLU A 72 -15.51 -24.27 22.40
C GLU A 72 -15.74 -25.69 21.86
N GLN A 73 -15.15 -26.02 20.70
CA GLN A 73 -15.33 -27.31 20.02
C GLN A 73 -14.34 -28.38 20.48
N PHE A 74 -13.12 -28.01 20.87
CA PHE A 74 -12.05 -28.96 21.22
C PHE A 74 -11.66 -28.92 22.69
N THR A 75 -11.83 -30.03 23.40
CA THR A 75 -11.42 -30.21 24.82
C THR A 75 -10.19 -31.10 25.02
N GLY A 76 -9.61 -31.63 23.93
CA GLY A 76 -8.47 -32.55 23.99
C GLY A 76 -7.15 -31.86 24.39
N PRO A 77 -6.28 -32.49 25.21
CA PRO A 77 -5.03 -31.87 25.70
C PRO A 77 -4.07 -31.39 24.60
N THR A 78 -3.98 -32.14 23.50
CA THR A 78 -3.13 -31.81 22.35
C THR A 78 -3.69 -30.66 21.51
N ALA A 79 -5.01 -30.61 21.34
CA ALA A 79 -5.69 -29.51 20.63
C ALA A 79 -5.55 -28.20 21.40
N VAL A 80 -5.70 -28.24 22.72
CA VAL A 80 -5.50 -27.08 23.60
C VAL A 80 -4.07 -26.54 23.49
N PHE A 81 -3.05 -27.40 23.41
CA PHE A 81 -1.66 -26.96 23.20
C PHE A 81 -1.50 -26.17 21.89
N TRP A 82 -1.98 -26.70 20.76
CA TRP A 82 -1.88 -26.03 19.47
C TRP A 82 -2.69 -24.72 19.41
N LEU A 83 -3.87 -24.69 20.04
CA LEU A 83 -4.65 -23.47 20.21
C LEU A 83 -3.84 -22.40 20.96
N HIS A 84 -3.13 -22.77 22.02
CA HIS A 84 -2.27 -21.84 22.77
C HIS A 84 -1.11 -21.31 21.93
N VAL A 85 -0.46 -22.17 21.15
CA VAL A 85 0.61 -21.76 20.24
C VAL A 85 0.07 -20.75 19.22
N ALA A 86 -1.11 -21.00 18.65
CA ALA A 86 -1.77 -20.07 17.73
C ALA A 86 -2.16 -18.75 18.41
N ASP A 87 -2.67 -18.79 19.65
CA ASP A 87 -3.05 -17.60 20.42
C ASP A 87 -1.82 -16.70 20.72
N TRP A 88 -0.67 -17.32 21.05
CA TRP A 88 0.62 -16.63 21.20
C TRP A 88 1.15 -16.07 19.89
N ALA A 89 1.03 -16.81 18.78
CA ALA A 89 1.46 -16.34 17.46
C ALA A 89 0.64 -15.10 17.03
N ILE A 90 -0.69 -15.15 17.17
CA ILE A 90 -1.59 -14.04 16.84
C ILE A 90 -1.30 -12.83 17.75
N TRP A 91 -1.19 -13.03 19.06
CA TRP A 91 -0.84 -11.96 19.98
C TRP A 91 0.54 -11.35 19.65
N GLY A 92 1.51 -12.19 19.29
CA GLY A 92 2.85 -11.78 18.90
C GLY A 92 2.84 -10.81 17.73
N VAL A 93 1.98 -11.03 16.73
CA VAL A 93 1.82 -10.11 15.60
C VAL A 93 1.40 -8.70 16.07
N PHE A 94 0.40 -8.60 16.94
CA PHE A 94 -0.04 -7.31 17.49
C PHE A 94 1.02 -6.65 18.37
N ALA A 95 1.72 -7.45 19.19
CA ALA A 95 2.78 -6.95 20.05
C ALA A 95 3.96 -6.41 19.23
N VAL A 96 4.35 -7.11 18.16
CA VAL A 96 5.42 -6.68 17.24
C VAL A 96 5.00 -5.42 16.48
N GLU A 97 3.77 -5.35 15.97
CA GLU A 97 3.26 -4.11 15.35
C GLU A 97 3.37 -2.92 16.31
N LEU A 98 2.86 -3.08 17.53
CA LEU A 98 2.89 -2.02 18.53
C LEU A 98 4.34 -1.63 18.88
N ALA A 99 5.23 -2.59 19.08
CA ALA A 99 6.63 -2.36 19.42
C ALA A 99 7.38 -1.63 18.29
N VAL A 100 7.23 -2.10 17.06
CA VAL A 100 7.84 -1.51 15.86
C VAL A 100 7.34 -0.08 15.66
N MET A 101 6.03 0.15 15.78
CA MET A 101 5.46 1.49 15.64
C MET A 101 5.92 2.44 16.75
N LEU A 102 6.03 1.95 17.99
CA LEU A 102 6.54 2.73 19.11
C LEU A 102 8.02 3.07 18.96
N ALA A 103 8.81 2.20 18.32
CA ALA A 103 10.22 2.41 18.05
C ALA A 103 10.45 3.46 16.95
N VAL A 104 9.62 3.45 15.89
CA VAL A 104 9.76 4.36 14.74
C VAL A 104 9.12 5.73 14.98
N THR A 105 8.15 5.83 15.90
CA THR A 105 7.43 7.09 16.13
C THR A 105 8.20 8.02 17.08
N PRO A 106 8.47 9.29 16.69
CA PRO A 106 9.25 10.23 17.51
C PRO A 106 8.61 10.52 18.88
N ASN A 107 7.28 10.68 18.91
CA ASN A 107 6.51 11.00 20.11
C ASN A 107 5.72 9.79 20.63
N ARG A 108 6.41 8.90 21.36
CA ARG A 108 5.83 7.67 21.95
C ARG A 108 4.53 7.89 22.72
N ARG A 109 4.45 8.96 23.51
CA ARG A 109 3.26 9.31 24.33
C ARG A 109 2.08 9.82 23.50
N ALA A 110 2.32 10.44 22.35
CA ALA A 110 1.26 10.86 21.45
C ALA A 110 0.73 9.63 20.68
N TYR A 111 1.63 8.75 20.25
CA TYR A 111 1.28 7.49 19.61
C TYR A 111 0.42 6.60 20.52
N LEU A 112 0.82 6.38 21.77
CA LEU A 112 0.05 5.58 22.75
C LEU A 112 -1.37 6.13 22.98
N ARG A 113 -1.57 7.45 22.92
CA ARG A 113 -2.89 8.08 23.06
C ARG A 113 -3.76 7.92 21.82
N CYS A 114 -3.17 7.92 20.63
CA CYS A 114 -3.89 7.65 19.38
C CYS A 114 -4.16 6.16 19.17
N ALA A 115 -3.22 5.29 19.53
CA ALA A 115 -3.29 3.83 19.42
C ALA A 115 -3.80 3.17 20.71
N TRP A 116 -4.63 3.86 21.49
CA TRP A 116 -5.06 3.38 22.81
C TRP A 116 -5.77 2.02 22.72
N LEU A 117 -6.53 1.76 21.65
CA LEU A 117 -7.16 0.47 21.39
C LEU A 117 -6.13 -0.65 21.18
N ASP A 118 -5.09 -0.41 20.39
CA ASP A 118 -4.03 -1.40 20.13
C ASP A 118 -3.26 -1.73 21.41
N VAL A 119 -2.99 -0.72 22.24
CA VAL A 119 -2.38 -0.90 23.56
C VAL A 119 -3.29 -1.71 24.48
N CYS A 120 -4.58 -1.35 24.58
CA CYS A 120 -5.54 -2.10 25.37
C CYS A 120 -5.64 -3.56 24.91
N ILE A 121 -5.68 -3.82 23.60
CA ILE A 121 -5.72 -5.17 23.06
C ILE A 121 -4.49 -5.96 23.48
N VAL A 122 -3.28 -5.44 23.23
CA VAL A 122 -2.03 -6.15 23.57
C VAL A 122 -1.94 -6.42 25.07
N VAL A 123 -2.34 -5.47 25.92
CA VAL A 123 -2.25 -5.59 27.39
C VAL A 123 -3.33 -6.50 27.97
N PHE A 124 -4.60 -6.32 27.59
CA PHE A 124 -5.72 -7.06 28.20
C PHE A 124 -5.90 -8.46 27.62
N THR A 125 -5.31 -8.75 26.46
CA THR A 125 -5.45 -10.06 25.82
C THR A 125 -4.15 -10.86 25.74
N VAL A 126 -3.20 -10.60 26.66
CA VAL A 126 -2.03 -11.47 26.82
C VAL A 126 -2.50 -12.90 27.16
N PRO A 127 -2.09 -13.94 26.39
CA PRO A 127 -2.50 -15.32 26.63
C PRO A 127 -2.16 -15.86 28.04
N LEU A 128 -1.19 -15.25 28.73
CA LEU A 128 -0.76 -15.58 30.09
C LEU A 128 -1.72 -15.10 31.19
N LEU A 129 -2.57 -14.12 30.92
CA LEU A 129 -3.36 -13.42 31.94
C LEU A 129 -4.36 -14.33 32.69
N PRO A 130 -5.08 -15.27 32.03
CA PRO A 130 -5.93 -16.25 32.72
C PRO A 130 -5.16 -17.18 33.66
N TYR A 131 -3.96 -17.63 33.27
CA TYR A 131 -3.10 -18.50 34.08
C TYR A 131 -2.58 -17.78 35.33
N LEU A 132 -2.24 -16.50 35.18
CA LEU A 132 -1.76 -15.68 36.29
C LEU A 132 -2.88 -15.41 37.32
N VAL A 133 -4.12 -15.19 36.86
CA VAL A 133 -5.28 -15.04 37.75
C VAL A 133 -5.69 -16.37 38.40
N ALA A 134 -5.56 -17.49 37.69
CA ALA A 134 -5.80 -18.83 38.23
C ALA A 134 -4.81 -19.19 39.35
N SER A 135 -3.52 -18.93 39.14
CA SER A 135 -2.45 -19.21 40.10
C SER A 135 -2.53 -18.35 41.37
N LEU A 136 -2.96 -17.09 41.26
CA LEU A 136 -3.11 -16.18 42.41
C LEU A 136 -4.32 -16.49 43.31
N ARG A 137 -5.07 -17.60 43.09
CA ARG A 137 -6.31 -17.97 43.79
C ARG A 137 -7.42 -16.91 43.77
N LEU A 138 -7.23 -15.79 43.05
CA LEU A 138 -8.24 -14.79 42.70
C LEU A 138 -9.35 -15.39 41.82
N ALA A 139 -9.08 -16.54 41.19
CA ALA A 139 -10.06 -17.36 40.47
C ALA A 139 -11.25 -17.87 41.32
N ARG A 140 -11.22 -17.71 42.65
CA ARG A 140 -12.38 -18.01 43.52
C ARG A 140 -13.60 -17.13 43.19
N LEU A 141 -13.38 -15.99 42.54
CA LEU A 141 -14.41 -15.22 41.89
C LEU A 141 -14.44 -15.63 40.42
N GLY A 142 -15.26 -16.63 40.05
CA GLY A 142 -15.50 -16.98 38.63
C GLY A 142 -15.85 -15.78 37.74
N ARG A 143 -16.26 -14.66 38.35
CA ARG A 143 -16.40 -13.34 37.72
C ARG A 143 -15.14 -12.85 37.00
N VAL A 144 -13.93 -13.05 37.55
CA VAL A 144 -12.71 -12.56 36.90
C VAL A 144 -12.44 -13.35 35.62
N VAL A 145 -12.59 -14.68 35.65
CA VAL A 145 -12.45 -15.53 34.45
C VAL A 145 -13.51 -15.17 33.41
N LEU A 146 -14.75 -14.90 33.83
CA LEU A 146 -15.83 -14.45 32.93
C LEU A 146 -15.51 -13.08 32.29
N VAL A 147 -14.99 -12.13 33.07
CA VAL A 147 -14.56 -10.81 32.56
C VAL A 147 -13.40 -10.97 31.59
N LEU A 148 -12.41 -11.82 31.89
CA LEU A 148 -11.31 -12.11 30.95
C LEU A 148 -11.80 -12.74 29.65
N ARG A 149 -12.78 -13.63 29.73
CA ARG A 149 -13.44 -14.23 28.56
C ARG A 149 -14.18 -13.16 27.75
N LEU A 150 -14.90 -12.26 28.42
CA LEU A 150 -15.59 -11.14 27.78
C LEU A 150 -14.63 -10.13 27.15
N LEU A 151 -13.47 -9.89 27.77
CA LEU A 151 -12.42 -9.02 27.22
C LEU A 151 -11.85 -9.56 25.91
N ARG A 152 -11.89 -10.87 25.64
CA ARG A 152 -11.53 -11.41 24.32
C ARG A 152 -12.47 -10.94 23.21
N LEU A 153 -13.74 -10.62 23.52
CA LEU A 153 -14.68 -10.05 22.54
C LEU A 153 -14.26 -8.63 22.10
N LEU A 154 -13.45 -7.91 22.87
CA LEU A 154 -12.87 -6.64 22.42
C LEU A 154 -11.97 -6.83 21.18
N ARG A 155 -11.40 -8.03 20.96
CA ARG A 155 -10.69 -8.33 19.71
C ARG A 155 -11.63 -8.30 18.50
N LEU A 156 -12.88 -8.75 18.64
CA LEU A 156 -13.88 -8.66 17.56
C LEU A 156 -14.18 -7.21 17.20
N ALA A 157 -14.32 -6.33 18.20
CA ALA A 157 -14.49 -4.89 17.95
C ALA A 157 -13.28 -4.31 17.17
N ALA A 158 -12.08 -4.79 17.44
CA ALA A 158 -10.88 -4.43 16.70
C ALA A 158 -10.87 -4.97 15.25
N VAL A 159 -11.36 -6.21 15.04
CA VAL A 159 -11.55 -6.78 13.71
C VAL A 159 -12.54 -5.94 12.91
N VAL A 160 -13.70 -5.63 13.48
CA VAL A 160 -14.74 -4.82 12.82
C VAL A 160 -14.19 -3.43 12.46
N ASN A 161 -13.48 -2.79 13.41
CA ASN A 161 -12.86 -1.50 13.18
C ASN A 161 -11.80 -1.55 12.05
N ARG A 162 -10.95 -2.58 12.03
CA ARG A 162 -9.95 -2.77 10.96
C ARG A 162 -10.57 -3.19 9.63
N ALA A 163 -11.66 -3.96 9.64
CA ALA A 163 -12.40 -4.34 8.45
C ALA A 163 -13.06 -3.12 7.78
N GLY A 164 -13.55 -2.16 8.56
CA GLY A 164 -14.02 -0.87 8.03
C GLY A 164 -12.92 -0.09 7.29
N ALA A 165 -11.69 -0.12 7.82
CA ALA A 165 -10.52 0.45 7.14
C ALA A 165 -10.10 -0.36 5.90
N LEU A 166 -10.30 -1.68 5.92
CA LEU A 166 -10.03 -2.57 4.79
C LEU A 166 -10.97 -2.28 3.62
N ILE A 167 -12.27 -2.15 3.88
CA ILE A 167 -13.27 -1.82 2.85
C ILE A 167 -12.87 -0.53 2.13
N GLN A 168 -12.55 0.54 2.87
CA GLN A 168 -12.17 1.81 2.25
C GLN A 168 -10.84 1.75 1.46
N ARG A 169 -9.94 0.82 1.79
CA ARG A 169 -8.62 0.69 1.14
C ARG A 169 -8.59 -0.33 0.01
N VAL A 170 -9.45 -1.35 0.04
CA VAL A 170 -9.61 -2.34 -1.03
C VAL A 170 -10.30 -1.71 -2.25
N PHE A 171 -11.21 -0.75 -2.02
CA PHE A 171 -11.83 0.03 -3.10
C PHE A 171 -10.97 1.19 -3.62
N GLY A 172 -9.88 1.56 -2.93
CA GLY A 172 -8.84 2.39 -3.50
C GLY A 172 -7.78 1.51 -4.16
N THR A 173 -7.31 1.86 -5.36
CA THR A 173 -6.39 1.10 -6.24
C THR A 173 -4.98 0.84 -5.68
N SER A 174 -4.81 0.77 -4.35
CA SER A 174 -3.52 0.68 -3.67
C SER A 174 -3.28 -0.71 -3.06
N GLY A 175 -2.72 -1.61 -3.87
CA GLY A 175 -1.89 -2.73 -3.40
C GLY A 175 -2.51 -4.13 -3.47
N LEU A 176 -1.84 -5.03 -4.20
CA LEU A 176 -2.11 -6.47 -4.26
C LEU A 176 -2.23 -7.12 -2.87
N GLY A 177 -1.45 -6.66 -1.89
CA GLY A 177 -1.51 -7.16 -0.51
C GLY A 177 -2.85 -6.91 0.19
N TRP A 178 -3.53 -5.80 -0.12
CA TRP A 178 -4.86 -5.52 0.46
C TRP A 178 -5.94 -6.41 -0.16
N LEU A 179 -5.87 -6.64 -1.48
CA LEU A 179 -6.75 -7.59 -2.18
C LEU A 179 -6.61 -8.98 -1.56
N LEU A 180 -5.38 -9.52 -1.49
CA LEU A 180 -5.12 -10.83 -0.91
C LEU A 180 -5.59 -10.93 0.55
N SER A 181 -5.37 -9.89 1.36
CA SER A 181 -5.88 -9.87 2.73
C SER A 181 -7.42 -9.94 2.76
N GLY A 182 -8.11 -9.25 1.86
CA GLY A 182 -9.58 -9.30 1.75
C GLY A 182 -10.10 -10.70 1.42
N LEU A 183 -9.43 -11.44 0.54
CA LEU A 183 -9.78 -12.83 0.25
C LEU A 183 -9.62 -13.73 1.49
N ILE A 184 -8.51 -13.59 2.20
CA ILE A 184 -8.26 -14.37 3.43
C ILE A 184 -9.37 -14.08 4.46
N VAL A 185 -9.73 -12.81 4.63
CA VAL A 185 -10.83 -12.43 5.52
C VAL A 185 -12.14 -13.09 5.09
N LEU A 186 -12.50 -12.98 3.82
CA LEU A 186 -13.71 -13.58 3.27
C LEU A 186 -13.76 -15.09 3.51
N VAL A 187 -12.68 -15.82 3.22
CA VAL A 187 -12.57 -17.26 3.40
C VAL A 187 -12.73 -17.65 4.87
N VAL A 188 -12.01 -16.98 5.77
CA VAL A 188 -12.01 -17.30 7.19
C VAL A 188 -13.39 -17.02 7.81
N VAL A 189 -14.00 -15.88 7.47
CA VAL A 189 -15.33 -15.51 7.98
C VAL A 189 -16.39 -16.47 7.46
N SER A 190 -16.42 -16.73 6.15
CA SER A 190 -17.40 -17.65 5.55
C SER A 190 -17.24 -19.08 6.06
N GLY A 191 -16.00 -19.56 6.24
CA GLY A 191 -15.73 -20.90 6.76
C GLY A 191 -16.13 -21.07 8.23
N THR A 192 -15.89 -20.04 9.06
CA THR A 192 -16.35 -20.06 10.45
C THR A 192 -17.87 -20.01 10.53
N LEU A 193 -18.51 -19.16 9.71
CA LEU A 193 -19.96 -19.06 9.63
C LEU A 193 -20.59 -20.38 9.16
N PHE A 194 -19.96 -21.05 8.19
CA PHE A 194 -20.38 -22.38 7.74
C PHE A 194 -20.36 -23.41 8.88
N SER A 195 -19.25 -23.51 9.62
CA SER A 195 -19.15 -24.44 10.77
C SER A 195 -20.21 -24.16 11.85
N TYR A 196 -20.60 -22.89 12.03
CA TYR A 196 -21.66 -22.53 12.97
C TYR A 196 -23.07 -22.89 12.47
N LEU A 197 -23.31 -22.73 11.16
CA LEU A 197 -24.62 -22.98 10.54
C LEU A 197 -24.88 -24.45 10.18
N GLU A 198 -23.82 -25.24 10.00
CA GLU A 198 -23.89 -26.67 9.64
C GLU A 198 -23.35 -27.51 10.80
N PRO A 199 -24.23 -27.99 11.71
CA PRO A 199 -23.82 -28.84 12.82
C PRO A 199 -23.15 -30.12 12.31
N GLY A 200 -21.96 -30.42 12.84
CA GLY A 200 -21.18 -31.60 12.44
C GLY A 200 -19.86 -31.27 11.75
N TYR A 201 -19.68 -30.02 11.30
CA TYR A 201 -18.39 -29.55 10.77
C TYR A 201 -17.68 -28.64 11.75
N ASN A 202 -16.40 -28.91 11.98
CA ASN A 202 -15.53 -28.06 12.81
C ASN A 202 -15.03 -26.86 11.99
N VAL A 203 -14.54 -25.81 12.66
CA VAL A 203 -14.06 -24.61 11.96
C VAL A 203 -12.97 -24.89 10.91
N PRO A 204 -11.97 -25.78 11.15
CA PRO A 204 -10.98 -26.10 10.11
C PRO A 204 -11.60 -26.70 8.84
N GLU A 205 -12.63 -27.53 8.98
CA GLU A 205 -13.38 -28.13 7.86
C GLU A 205 -14.21 -27.07 7.13
N GLY A 206 -14.81 -26.15 7.89
CA GLY A 206 -15.50 -24.99 7.30
C GLY A 206 -14.57 -24.05 6.54
N VAL A 207 -13.37 -23.79 7.05
CA VAL A 207 -12.35 -22.99 6.35
C VAL A 207 -11.85 -23.72 5.10
N TRP A 208 -11.61 -25.03 5.17
CA TRP A 208 -11.30 -25.86 4.00
C TRP A 208 -12.37 -25.74 2.93
N TRP A 209 -13.64 -25.94 3.31
CA TRP A 209 -14.79 -25.76 2.42
C TRP A 209 -14.82 -24.38 1.78
N ALA A 210 -14.57 -23.32 2.57
CA ALA A 210 -14.57 -21.95 2.07
C ALA A 210 -13.44 -21.69 1.07
N ILE A 211 -12.24 -22.27 1.27
CA ILE A 211 -11.12 -22.18 0.31
C ILE A 211 -11.53 -22.85 -1.01
N VAL A 212 -11.98 -24.10 -0.95
CA VAL A 212 -12.36 -24.91 -2.13
C VAL A 212 -13.49 -24.25 -2.90
N THR A 213 -14.44 -23.64 -2.20
CA THR A 213 -15.58 -22.92 -2.81
C THR A 213 -15.16 -21.59 -3.42
N ALA A 214 -14.41 -20.76 -2.68
CA ALA A 214 -13.98 -19.43 -3.15
C ALA A 214 -13.01 -19.52 -4.35
N THR A 215 -12.21 -20.58 -4.40
CA THR A 215 -11.29 -20.87 -5.53
C THR A 215 -11.98 -21.59 -6.68
N THR A 216 -13.28 -21.85 -6.60
CA THR A 216 -14.08 -22.55 -7.62
C THR A 216 -13.63 -23.99 -7.93
N VAL A 217 -12.85 -24.61 -7.03
CA VAL A 217 -12.40 -26.01 -7.19
C VAL A 217 -13.54 -26.99 -6.95
N GLY A 218 -14.29 -26.82 -5.85
CA GLY A 218 -15.53 -27.56 -5.60
C GLY A 218 -15.41 -29.09 -5.56
N TYR A 219 -14.54 -29.66 -4.71
CA TYR A 219 -14.39 -31.11 -4.58
C TYR A 219 -15.70 -31.85 -4.23
N GLY A 220 -16.63 -31.19 -3.53
CA GLY A 220 -17.93 -31.77 -3.15
C GLY A 220 -17.88 -32.72 -1.95
N ASP A 221 -16.76 -32.76 -1.24
CA ASP A 221 -16.54 -33.50 0.01
C ASP A 221 -17.30 -32.90 1.19
N VAL A 222 -17.36 -31.56 1.26
CA VAL A 222 -18.12 -30.80 2.25
C VAL A 222 -19.11 -29.91 1.52
N VAL A 223 -20.39 -29.98 1.90
CA VAL A 223 -21.47 -29.19 1.26
C VAL A 223 -22.49 -28.70 2.28
N PRO A 224 -23.07 -27.49 2.09
CA PRO A 224 -24.11 -26.96 2.97
C PRO A 224 -25.43 -27.70 2.78
N ASN A 225 -26.00 -28.21 3.87
CA ASN A 225 -27.30 -28.88 3.86
C ASN A 225 -28.43 -27.93 4.26
N SER A 226 -28.14 -26.92 5.09
CA SER A 226 -29.12 -25.93 5.54
C SER A 226 -29.37 -24.83 4.50
N GLY A 227 -30.56 -24.22 4.55
CA GLY A 227 -30.89 -23.09 3.68
C GLY A 227 -29.99 -21.86 3.90
N LEU A 228 -29.61 -21.58 5.16
CA LEU A 228 -28.69 -20.50 5.50
C LEU A 228 -27.26 -20.79 5.03
N GLY A 229 -26.78 -22.03 5.19
CA GLY A 229 -25.48 -22.45 4.67
C GLY A 229 -25.39 -22.30 3.16
N ARG A 230 -26.46 -22.62 2.42
CA ARG A 230 -26.53 -22.42 0.96
C ARG A 230 -26.53 -20.94 0.57
N LEU A 231 -27.16 -20.07 1.36
CA LEU A 231 -27.10 -18.62 1.13
C LEU A 231 -25.67 -18.12 1.28
N VAL A 232 -24.97 -18.51 2.34
CA VAL A 232 -23.56 -18.18 2.57
C VAL A 232 -22.69 -18.71 1.43
N ALA A 233 -22.91 -19.94 0.99
CA ALA A 233 -22.21 -20.53 -0.14
C ALA A 233 -22.38 -19.73 -1.43
N THR A 234 -23.62 -19.33 -1.73
CA THR A 234 -23.93 -18.53 -2.93
C THR A 234 -23.20 -17.19 -2.92
N LEU A 235 -23.24 -16.49 -1.77
CA LEU A 235 -22.52 -15.22 -1.61
C LEU A 235 -21.01 -15.41 -1.74
N LEU A 236 -20.47 -16.48 -1.17
CA LEU A 236 -19.04 -16.81 -1.25
C LEU A 236 -18.61 -17.10 -2.69
N MET A 237 -19.41 -17.82 -3.48
CA MET A 237 -19.13 -18.11 -4.88
C MET A 237 -19.06 -16.83 -5.72
N ILE A 238 -20.06 -15.93 -5.57
CA ILE A 238 -20.08 -14.64 -6.27
C ILE A 238 -18.85 -13.81 -5.91
N ALA A 239 -18.53 -13.72 -4.61
CA ALA A 239 -17.38 -12.99 -4.12
C ALA A 239 -16.05 -13.61 -4.60
N GLY A 240 -15.94 -14.93 -4.63
CA GLY A 240 -14.76 -15.65 -5.12
C GLY A 240 -14.46 -15.40 -6.60
N ILE A 241 -15.48 -15.49 -7.46
CA ILE A 241 -15.34 -15.18 -8.90
C ILE A 241 -14.96 -13.71 -9.10
N SER A 242 -15.63 -12.80 -8.38
CA SER A 242 -15.32 -11.37 -8.43
C SER A 242 -13.87 -11.08 -8.02
N PHE A 243 -13.38 -11.80 -7.00
CA PHE A 243 -12.01 -11.68 -6.54
C PHE A 243 -10.99 -12.14 -7.58
N ILE A 244 -11.21 -13.31 -8.20
CA ILE A 244 -10.33 -13.83 -9.26
C ILE A 244 -10.31 -12.85 -10.44
N ALA A 245 -11.46 -12.32 -10.85
CA ALA A 245 -11.54 -11.32 -11.92
C ALA A 245 -10.76 -10.05 -11.58
N LEU A 246 -10.90 -9.54 -10.35
CA LEU A 246 -10.18 -8.35 -9.89
C LEU A 246 -8.66 -8.59 -9.79
N LEU A 247 -8.24 -9.78 -9.33
CA LEU A 247 -6.84 -10.17 -9.27
C LEU A 247 -6.22 -10.23 -10.67
N SER A 248 -6.91 -10.84 -11.63
CA SER A 248 -6.49 -10.90 -13.02
C SER A 248 -6.40 -9.51 -13.63
N ALA A 249 -7.41 -8.65 -13.42
CA ALA A 249 -7.40 -7.27 -13.91
C ALA A 249 -6.27 -6.44 -13.28
N ALA A 250 -6.04 -6.57 -11.97
CA ALA A 250 -4.96 -5.88 -11.28
C ALA A 250 -3.58 -6.32 -11.78
N THR A 251 -3.41 -7.61 -12.08
CA THR A 251 -2.15 -8.14 -12.63
C THR A 251 -1.94 -7.70 -14.07
N ALA A 252 -2.99 -7.77 -14.90
CA ALA A 252 -2.94 -7.30 -16.29
C ALA A 252 -2.62 -5.80 -16.37
N ALA A 253 -3.22 -4.97 -15.51
CA ALA A 253 -2.93 -3.54 -15.44
C ALA A 253 -1.45 -3.27 -15.16
N ARG A 254 -0.80 -4.09 -14.33
CA ARG A 254 0.65 -3.97 -14.07
C ARG A 254 1.50 -4.39 -15.26
N LEU A 255 1.11 -5.44 -15.98
CA LEU A 255 1.84 -5.85 -17.19
C LEU A 255 1.74 -4.79 -18.28
N VAL A 256 0.56 -4.21 -18.48
CA VAL A 256 0.36 -3.11 -19.45
C VAL A 256 1.19 -1.89 -19.05
N GLU A 257 1.24 -1.54 -17.76
CA GLU A 257 2.07 -0.43 -17.25
C GLU A 257 3.55 -0.64 -17.60
N LEU A 258 4.08 -1.85 -17.39
CA LEU A 258 5.46 -2.21 -17.75
C LEU A 258 5.71 -2.12 -19.26
N GLU A 259 4.80 -2.65 -20.09
CA GLU A 259 4.91 -2.57 -21.55
C GLU A 259 4.88 -1.12 -22.05
N THR A 260 4.04 -0.27 -21.44
CA THR A 260 3.97 1.15 -21.80
C THR A 260 5.22 1.93 -21.38
N GLU A 261 5.82 1.60 -20.24
CA GLU A 261 7.09 2.20 -19.79
C GLU A 261 8.25 1.82 -20.73
N GLU A 262 8.37 0.54 -21.09
CA GLU A 262 9.38 0.06 -22.04
C GLU A 262 9.22 0.70 -23.42
N GLY A 263 8.00 0.75 -23.95
CA GLY A 263 7.71 1.38 -25.24
C GLY A 263 7.96 2.89 -25.24
N HIS A 264 7.67 3.58 -24.11
CA HIS A 264 8.01 4.99 -23.96
C HIS A 264 9.52 5.23 -23.91
N GLU A 265 10.29 4.38 -23.21
CA GLU A 265 11.75 4.50 -23.19
C GLU A 265 12.36 4.28 -24.57
N GLU A 266 11.88 3.28 -25.32
CA GLU A 266 12.36 3.00 -26.69
C GLU A 266 12.06 4.16 -27.65
N LEU A 267 10.85 4.73 -27.57
CA LEU A 267 10.47 5.90 -28.37
C LEU A 267 11.35 7.12 -28.05
N LEU A 268 11.61 7.37 -26.75
CA LEU A 268 12.48 8.46 -26.32
C LEU A 268 13.93 8.26 -26.76
N ALA A 269 14.42 7.02 -26.75
CA ALA A 269 15.74 6.67 -27.27
C ALA A 269 15.83 6.95 -28.78
N GLY A 270 14.79 6.60 -29.55
CA GLY A 270 14.69 6.90 -30.97
C GLY A 270 14.74 8.40 -31.27
N ILE A 271 13.91 9.21 -30.58
CA ILE A 271 13.86 10.68 -30.75
C ILE A 271 15.22 11.31 -30.41
N ARG A 272 15.85 10.91 -29.31
CA ARG A 272 17.19 11.40 -28.95
C ARG A 272 18.24 11.06 -30.01
N GLY A 273 18.18 9.84 -30.57
CA GLY A 273 19.07 9.42 -31.65
C GLY A 273 18.92 10.27 -32.92
N GLN A 274 17.68 10.62 -33.28
CA GLN A 274 17.41 11.45 -34.44
C GLN A 274 17.87 12.91 -34.22
N SER A 275 17.60 13.47 -33.04
CA SER A 275 18.03 14.83 -32.71
C SER A 275 19.57 14.97 -32.71
N ASN A 276 20.29 13.94 -32.26
CA ASN A 276 21.76 13.93 -32.33
C ASN A 276 22.26 13.92 -33.78
N ARG A 277 21.66 13.11 -34.66
CA ARG A 277 21.99 13.09 -36.09
C ARG A 277 21.72 14.44 -36.76
N ASP A 278 20.60 15.07 -36.44
CA ASP A 278 20.27 16.39 -36.99
C ASP A 278 21.27 17.47 -36.54
N GLN A 279 21.74 17.39 -35.29
CA GLN A 279 22.81 18.29 -34.79
C GLN A 279 24.14 18.04 -35.51
N GLU A 280 24.50 16.77 -35.72
CA GLU A 280 25.74 16.39 -36.42
C GLU A 280 25.73 16.87 -37.88
N VAL A 281 24.63 16.63 -38.60
CA VAL A 281 24.45 17.11 -39.99
C VAL A 281 24.50 18.64 -40.06
N ARG A 282 23.88 19.35 -39.11
CA ARG A 282 23.96 20.82 -39.04
C ARG A 282 25.38 21.32 -38.78
N ALA A 283 26.14 20.64 -37.93
CA ALA A 283 27.54 20.97 -37.68
C ALA A 283 28.41 20.76 -38.93
N GLU A 284 28.20 19.67 -39.68
CA GLU A 284 28.89 19.43 -40.96
C GLU A 284 28.56 20.50 -42.01
N LEU A 285 27.28 20.88 -42.15
CA LEU A 285 26.84 21.94 -43.05
C LEU A 285 27.50 23.27 -42.72
N GLN A 286 27.59 23.63 -41.43
CA GLN A 286 28.29 24.86 -41.00
C GLN A 286 29.77 24.81 -41.37
N ALA A 287 30.44 23.68 -41.12
CA ALA A 287 31.85 23.52 -41.48
C ALA A 287 32.10 23.60 -43.00
N VAL A 288 31.19 23.07 -43.82
CA VAL A 288 31.26 23.19 -45.28
C VAL A 288 31.05 24.64 -45.72
N ASN A 289 30.06 25.33 -45.15
CA ASN A 289 29.76 26.71 -45.51
C ASN A 289 30.93 27.65 -45.14
N GLU A 290 31.57 27.44 -43.99
CA GLU A 290 32.80 28.17 -43.61
C GLU A 290 33.97 27.92 -44.57
N ARG A 291 34.12 26.69 -45.09
CA ARG A 291 35.16 26.38 -46.09
C ARG A 291 34.89 27.07 -47.42
N LEU A 292 33.63 27.11 -47.86
CA LEU A 292 33.24 27.81 -49.08
C LEU A 292 33.48 29.32 -48.95
N ALA A 293 33.08 29.92 -47.82
CA ALA A 293 33.33 31.34 -47.55
C ALA A 293 34.84 31.66 -47.60
N ARG A 294 35.70 30.79 -47.05
CA ARG A 294 37.16 30.95 -47.17
C ARG A 294 37.65 30.83 -48.60
N MET A 295 37.13 29.89 -49.40
CA MET A 295 37.52 29.77 -50.80
C MET A 295 37.15 31.02 -51.60
N GLU A 296 35.94 31.57 -51.38
CA GLU A 296 35.52 32.82 -52.01
C GLU A 296 36.44 33.99 -51.62
N GLU A 297 36.80 34.10 -50.34
CA GLU A 297 37.71 35.14 -49.85
C GLU A 297 39.13 35.02 -50.43
N LEU A 298 39.65 33.79 -50.54
CA LEU A 298 40.94 33.51 -51.18
C LEU A 298 40.94 33.84 -52.68
N LEU A 299 39.84 33.52 -53.38
CA LEU A 299 39.68 33.85 -54.79
C LEU A 299 39.54 35.36 -55.01
N ALA A 300 38.81 36.07 -54.14
CA ALA A 300 38.70 37.52 -54.17
C ALA A 300 40.05 38.21 -53.91
N ALA A 301 40.80 37.75 -52.91
CA ALA A 301 42.14 38.25 -52.61
C ALA A 301 43.13 38.02 -53.76
N ALA A 302 43.05 36.85 -54.42
CA ALA A 302 43.86 36.53 -55.59
C ALA A 302 43.49 37.39 -56.81
N ALA A 303 42.20 37.71 -57.01
CA ALA A 303 41.75 38.58 -58.09
C ALA A 303 42.16 40.06 -57.90
N GLU A 304 42.27 40.53 -56.66
CA GLU A 304 42.74 41.89 -56.34
C GLU A 304 44.28 42.06 -56.35
N GLY A 305 45.05 40.97 -56.51
CA GLY A 305 46.52 41.03 -56.51
C GLY A 305 47.15 41.35 -55.14
N LYS A 306 46.42 41.15 -54.05
CA LYS A 306 46.91 41.35 -52.67
C LYS A 306 47.69 40.13 -52.17
N PRO A 307 48.65 40.29 -51.22
CA PRO A 307 49.31 39.16 -50.59
C PRO A 307 48.28 38.33 -49.82
N LEU A 308 48.34 37.01 -49.97
CA LEU A 308 47.45 36.06 -49.29
C LEU A 308 47.47 36.29 -47.76
N PRO A 309 46.30 36.25 -47.08
CA PRO A 309 46.26 36.32 -45.63
C PRO A 309 46.96 35.11 -44.99
N GLU A 310 47.75 35.35 -43.93
CA GLU A 310 48.49 34.31 -43.22
C GLU A 310 47.55 33.24 -42.63
N SER A 311 47.94 31.99 -42.79
CA SER A 311 47.24 30.80 -42.29
C SER A 311 47.06 30.85 -40.76
N PRO A 312 45.86 30.56 -40.22
CA PRO A 312 45.68 30.43 -38.77
C PRO A 312 46.37 29.16 -38.25
N PRO A 313 46.74 29.12 -36.95
CA PRO A 313 47.37 27.96 -36.35
C PRO A 313 46.44 26.76 -36.47
N THR A 314 47.01 25.63 -36.92
CA THR A 314 46.36 24.33 -36.99
C THR A 314 45.68 24.00 -35.67
N GLY A 315 44.34 24.02 -35.66
CA GLY A 315 43.54 23.46 -34.58
C GLY A 315 43.85 21.97 -34.38
N PRO A 316 43.63 21.42 -33.18
CA PRO A 316 44.12 20.09 -32.83
C PRO A 316 43.55 19.02 -33.76
N SER A 317 44.45 18.19 -34.28
CA SER A 317 44.15 17.02 -35.09
C SER A 317 43.13 16.14 -34.38
N PRO A 318 42.04 15.68 -35.03
CA PRO A 318 41.14 14.71 -34.43
C PRO A 318 41.93 13.42 -34.22
N ASP A 319 42.20 13.14 -32.96
CA ASP A 319 42.90 11.94 -32.53
C ASP A 319 42.12 10.71 -32.99
N ARG A 320 42.91 9.78 -33.47
CA ARG A 320 42.57 8.49 -34.03
C ARG A 320 41.79 7.72 -32.96
N ARG A 321 40.51 7.44 -33.20
CA ARG A 321 39.78 6.43 -32.40
C ARG A 321 40.49 5.10 -32.61
N ASP A 322 41.28 4.71 -31.63
CA ASP A 322 41.80 3.36 -31.51
C ASP A 322 40.67 2.38 -31.21
N ARG A 323 40.95 1.16 -31.64
CA ARG A 323 40.11 -0.04 -31.71
C ARG A 323 39.76 -0.61 -30.34
#